data_AF-Q9SIF4-F1
#
_entry.id   AF-Q9SIF4-F1
#
_cell.length_a   1.000
_cell.length_b   1.000
_cell.length_c   1.000
_cell.angle_alpha   90.00
_cell.angle_beta   90.00
_cell.angle_gamma   90.00
#
_symmetry.space_group_name_H-M   'P 1'
#
loop_
_entity.id
_entity.type
_entity.pdbx_description
1 polymer ?
#
loop_
_entity_poly.entity_id
_entity_poly.type
_entity_poly.pdbx_seq_one_letter_code
_entity_poly.pdbx_strand_id
1 'polypeptide(L)'
;MDRLCERDPYYDDMKVVKRAIAQMEMVAMMEGIPKFCPCGGSIVDTRKDEKRYYQCEKFKAMEVEVSSLRESVDYNRKKVLNHEYLIEEMQKGLKAHRAEIVNVSKVVFRNLMAPKK
;
A
#
# COMPACT_ATOMS: atom_id res chain seq x y z
N MET A 1 -22.76 16.33 -43.82
CA MET A 1 -22.39 16.86 -42.50
C MET A 1 -22.56 18.37 -42.57
N ASP A 2 -23.61 18.89 -41.90
CA ASP A 2 -24.02 20.29 -42.00
C ASP A 2 -22.97 21.24 -41.42
N ARG A 3 -22.49 22.17 -42.25
CA ARG A 3 -21.52 23.22 -41.89
C ARG A 3 -22.04 24.25 -40.88
N LEU A 4 -23.30 24.12 -40.46
CA LEU A 4 -23.93 24.99 -39.45
C LEU A 4 -23.38 24.76 -38.04
N CYS A 5 -22.91 23.54 -37.73
CA CYS A 5 -22.40 23.22 -36.40
C CYS A 5 -20.99 23.77 -36.14
N GLU A 6 -20.22 24.16 -37.15
CA GLU A 6 -18.85 24.67 -36.98
C GLU A 6 -18.78 26.06 -36.31
N ARG A 7 -19.91 26.76 -36.20
CA ARG A 7 -20.01 28.05 -35.50
C ARG A 7 -20.46 27.92 -34.05
N ASP A 8 -20.79 26.71 -33.60
CA ASP A 8 -21.18 26.46 -32.22
C ASP A 8 -19.93 26.53 -31.32
N PRO A 9 -19.90 27.38 -30.27
CA PRO A 9 -18.79 27.47 -29.32
C PRO A 9 -18.43 26.13 -28.67
N TYR A 10 -19.37 25.19 -28.61
CA TYR A 10 -19.21 23.87 -28.01
C TYR A 10 -18.99 22.76 -29.03
N TYR A 11 -18.81 23.08 -30.32
CA TYR A 11 -18.65 22.10 -31.39
C TYR A 11 -17.47 21.16 -31.17
N ASP A 12 -16.35 21.70 -30.70
CA ASP A 12 -15.14 20.92 -30.43
C ASP A 12 -15.32 20.02 -29.20
N ASP A 13 -15.97 20.52 -28.14
CA ASP A 13 -16.32 19.70 -26.96
C ASP A 13 -17.28 18.56 -27.36
N MET A 14 -18.29 18.87 -28.17
CA MET A 14 -19.21 17.86 -28.71
C MET A 14 -18.50 16.81 -29.57
N LYS A 15 -17.47 17.20 -30.35
CA LYS A 15 -16.65 16.24 -31.11
C LYS A 15 -15.88 15.30 -30.19
N VAL A 16 -15.30 15.83 -29.12
CA VAL A 16 -14.56 15.03 -28.12
C VAL A 16 -15.51 14.05 -27.44
N VAL A 17 -16.67 14.52 -26.98
CA VAL A 17 -17.70 13.69 -26.34
C VAL A 17 -18.23 12.61 -27.29
N LYS A 18 -18.53 12.95 -28.55
CA LYS A 18 -18.98 11.96 -29.55
C LYS A 18 -17.93 10.88 -29.82
N ARG A 19 -16.64 11.23 -29.86
CA ARG A 19 -15.56 10.24 -29.98
C ARG A 19 -15.50 9.33 -28.75
N ALA A 20 -15.67 9.88 -27.55
CA ALA A 20 -15.68 9.10 -26.32
C ALA A 20 -16.88 8.14 -26.26
N ILE A 21 -18.09 8.60 -26.65
CA ILE A 21 -19.30 7.77 -26.73
C ILE A 21 -19.11 6.64 -27.75
N ALA A 22 -18.65 6.95 -28.97
CA ALA A 22 -18.41 5.93 -29.99
C ALA A 22 -17.36 4.88 -29.54
N GLN A 23 -16.35 5.29 -28.78
CA GLN A 23 -15.39 4.37 -28.17
C GLN A 23 -16.03 3.49 -27.10
N MET A 24 -16.89 4.05 -26.23
CA MET A 24 -17.63 3.26 -25.25
C MET A 24 -18.62 2.29 -25.90
N GLU A 25 -19.27 2.68 -27.00
CA GLU A 25 -20.16 1.82 -27.78
C GLU A 25 -19.38 0.67 -28.44
N MET A 26 -18.20 0.91 -29.03
CA MET A 26 -17.33 -0.16 -29.54
C MET A 26 -16.92 -1.15 -28.43
N VAL A 27 -16.66 -0.65 -27.22
CA VAL A 27 -16.37 -1.50 -26.04
C VAL A 27 -17.60 -2.30 -25.62
N ALA A 28 -18.78 -1.68 -25.62
CA ALA A 28 -20.04 -2.34 -25.26
C ALA A 28 -20.49 -3.39 -26.29
N MET A 29 -20.18 -3.19 -27.57
CA MET A 29 -20.53 -4.10 -28.67
C MET A 29 -19.52 -5.25 -28.87
N MET A 30 -18.46 -5.34 -28.05
CA MET A 30 -17.36 -6.31 -28.21
C MET A 30 -16.73 -6.34 -29.61
N GLU A 31 -16.82 -5.26 -30.38
CA GLU A 31 -16.18 -5.15 -31.69
C GLU A 31 -14.69 -4.82 -31.53
N GLY A 32 -13.92 -5.84 -31.16
CA GLY A 32 -12.47 -5.77 -31.02
C GLY A 32 -11.98 -5.20 -29.68
N ILE A 33 -10.66 -5.21 -29.52
CA ILE A 33 -10.00 -4.74 -28.30
C ILE A 33 -9.81 -3.23 -28.41
N PRO A 34 -10.32 -2.42 -27.47
CA PRO A 34 -10.01 -1.00 -27.44
C PRO A 34 -8.50 -0.81 -27.37
N LYS A 35 -7.92 -0.03 -28.30
CA LYS A 35 -6.48 0.31 -28.28
C LYS A 35 -6.13 1.28 -27.15
N PHE A 36 -7.13 1.93 -26.56
CA PHE A 36 -6.98 2.97 -25.58
C PHE A 36 -7.95 2.76 -24.41
N CYS A 37 -7.43 2.87 -23.19
CA CYS A 37 -8.24 2.92 -21.97
C CYS A 37 -8.98 4.27 -21.90
N PRO A 38 -10.23 4.33 -21.41
CA PRO A 38 -10.94 5.59 -21.13
C PRO A 38 -10.16 6.55 -20.22
N CYS A 39 -9.25 6.01 -19.41
CA CYS A 39 -8.29 6.75 -18.58
C CYS A 39 -7.12 7.40 -19.37
N GLY A 40 -7.14 7.34 -20.70
CA GLY A 40 -6.08 7.80 -21.60
C GLY A 40 -4.82 6.94 -21.62
N GLY A 41 -4.82 5.78 -20.94
CA GLY A 41 -3.69 4.86 -20.91
C GLY A 41 -3.69 3.89 -22.10
N SER A 42 -2.51 3.35 -22.44
CA SER A 42 -2.41 2.25 -23.40
C SER A 42 -3.01 0.96 -22.79
N ILE A 43 -3.50 0.08 -23.65
CA ILE A 43 -3.94 -1.26 -23.27
C ILE A 43 -2.87 -2.25 -23.69
N VAL A 44 -2.36 -3.01 -22.72
CA VAL A 44 -1.33 -4.05 -22.92
C VAL A 44 -1.97 -5.44 -22.97
N ASP A 45 -1.47 -6.28 -23.88
CA ASP A 45 -1.81 -7.72 -23.96
C ASP A 45 -1.03 -8.47 -22.88
N THR A 46 -1.75 -9.01 -21.90
CA THR A 46 -1.22 -9.85 -20.84
C THR A 46 -1.73 -11.28 -20.99
N ARG A 47 -0.80 -12.24 -21.09
CA ARG A 47 -1.15 -13.67 -21.04
C ARG A 47 -1.05 -14.20 -19.62
N LYS A 48 -2.11 -14.85 -19.15
CA LYS A 48 -2.12 -15.57 -17.88
C LYS A 48 -2.94 -16.86 -18.06
N ASP A 49 -2.39 -18.00 -17.64
CA ASP A 49 -3.07 -19.30 -17.69
C ASP A 49 -3.67 -19.62 -19.07
N GLU A 50 -2.85 -19.47 -20.12
CA GLU A 50 -3.21 -19.66 -21.55
C GLU A 50 -4.32 -18.74 -22.09
N LYS A 51 -4.88 -17.85 -21.26
CA LYS A 51 -5.88 -16.85 -21.64
C LYS A 51 -5.22 -15.50 -21.87
N ARG A 52 -5.63 -14.81 -22.93
CA ARG A 52 -5.24 -13.40 -23.19
C ARG A 52 -6.18 -12.46 -22.47
N TYR A 53 -5.59 -11.51 -21.77
CA TYR A 53 -6.28 -10.42 -21.09
C TYR A 53 -5.76 -9.09 -21.62
N TYR A 54 -6.60 -8.07 -21.57
CA TYR A 54 -6.26 -6.72 -21.97
C TYR A 54 -6.36 -5.83 -20.75
N GLN A 55 -5.23 -5.33 -20.29
CA GLN A 55 -5.16 -4.52 -19.08
C GLN A 55 -4.62 -3.15 -19.42
N CYS A 56 -5.15 -2.11 -18.79
CA CYS A 56 -4.57 -0.79 -18.94
C CYS A 56 -3.23 -0.70 -18.20
N GLU A 57 -2.21 -0.15 -18.86
CA GLU A 57 -0.86 0.04 -18.32
C GLU A 57 -0.84 0.83 -17.00
N LYS A 58 -1.66 1.89 -16.88
CA LYS A 58 -1.77 2.69 -15.65
C LYS A 58 -2.27 1.87 -14.47
N PHE A 59 -3.28 1.02 -14.70
CA PHE A 59 -3.83 0.15 -13.67
C PHE A 59 -2.86 -0.98 -13.30
N LYS A 60 -2.14 -1.53 -14.28
CA LYS A 60 -1.10 -2.55 -14.05
C LYS A 60 0.04 -2.02 -13.17
N ALA A 61 0.50 -0.79 -13.42
CA ALA A 61 1.50 -0.15 -12.58
C ALA A 61 1.00 0.02 -11.12
N MET A 62 -0.25 0.45 -10.96
CA MET A 62 -0.88 0.61 -9.66
C MET A 62 -1.02 -0.71 -8.90
N GLU A 63 -1.34 -1.82 -9.57
CA GLU A 63 -1.39 -3.16 -8.94
C GLU A 63 -0.02 -3.59 -8.39
N VAL A 64 1.06 -3.33 -9.14
CA VAL A 64 2.43 -3.63 -8.70
C VAL A 64 2.81 -2.80 -7.49
N GLU A 65 2.53 -1.50 -7.52
CA GLU A 65 2.79 -0.59 -6.40
C GLU A 65 2.01 -0.99 -5.14
N VAL A 66 0.72 -1.30 -5.29
CA VAL A 66 -0.12 -1.80 -4.18
C VAL A 66 0.44 -3.10 -3.60
N SER A 67 0.93 -4.01 -4.46
CA SER A 67 1.52 -5.28 -4.00
C SER A 67 2.81 -5.05 -3.22
N SER A 68 3.69 -4.17 -3.71
CA SER A 68 4.92 -3.78 -3.00
C SER A 68 4.64 -3.10 -1.66
N LEU A 69 3.63 -2.21 -1.61
CA LEU A 69 3.21 -1.57 -0.36
C LEU A 69 2.69 -2.59 0.66
N ARG A 70 1.92 -3.60 0.22
CA ARG A 70 1.45 -4.67 1.12
C ARG A 70 2.61 -5.45 1.73
N GLU A 71 3.61 -5.81 0.93
CA GLU A 71 4.81 -6.50 1.42
C GLU A 71 5.59 -5.64 2.43
N SER A 72 5.72 -4.34 2.16
CA SER A 72 6.37 -3.40 3.07
C SER A 72 5.64 -3.27 4.40
N VAL A 73 4.31 -3.20 4.37
CA VAL A 73 3.47 -3.15 5.57
C VAL A 73 3.62 -4.43 6.39
N ASP A 74 3.57 -5.60 5.77
CA ASP A 74 3.74 -6.87 6.46
C ASP A 74 5.13 -7.03 7.09
N TYR A 75 6.17 -6.60 6.38
CA TYR A 75 7.54 -6.56 6.90
C TYR A 75 7.64 -5.65 8.14
N ASN A 76 7.12 -4.43 8.04
CA ASN A 76 7.17 -3.46 9.13
C ASN A 76 6.35 -3.94 10.33
N ARG A 77 5.19 -4.58 10.10
CA ARG A 77 4.37 -5.17 11.16
C ARG A 77 5.14 -6.25 11.94
N LYS A 78 5.84 -7.15 11.25
CA LYS A 78 6.71 -8.14 11.90
C LYS A 78 7.83 -7.49 12.70
N LYS A 79 8.43 -6.42 12.17
CA LYS A 79 9.47 -5.66 12.85
C LYS A 79 8.94 -5.04 14.15
N VAL A 80 7.77 -4.41 14.13
CA VAL A 80 7.12 -3.83 15.31
C VAL A 80 6.88 -4.89 16.38
N LEU A 81 6.26 -6.02 16.03
CA LEU A 81 6.02 -7.13 16.98
C LEU A 81 7.31 -7.63 17.63
N ASN A 82 8.41 -7.72 16.86
CA ASN A 82 9.70 -8.12 17.42
C ASN A 82 10.27 -7.06 18.38
N HIS A 83 10.09 -5.78 18.09
CA HIS A 83 10.54 -4.71 19.00
C HIS A 83 9.70 -4.68 20.28
N GLU A 84 8.40 -4.90 20.19
CA GLU A 84 7.51 -5.02 21.36
C GLU A 84 7.97 -6.19 22.26
N TYR A 85 8.27 -7.34 21.68
CA TYR A 85 8.82 -8.49 22.43
C TYR A 85 10.14 -8.15 23.14
N LEU A 86 11.08 -7.50 22.45
CA LEU A 86 12.37 -7.11 23.06
C LEU A 86 12.18 -6.11 24.20
N ILE A 87 11.25 -5.17 24.06
CA ILE A 87 10.91 -4.21 25.11
C ILE A 87 10.36 -4.94 26.34
N GLU A 88 9.46 -5.91 26.17
CA GLU A 88 8.93 -6.70 27.27
C GLU A 88 10.02 -7.48 28.01
N GLU A 89 10.94 -8.14 27.29
CA GLU A 89 12.06 -8.85 27.89
C GLU A 89 13.02 -7.92 28.64
N MET A 90 13.34 -6.75 28.08
CA MET A 90 14.14 -5.75 28.76
C MET A 90 13.46 -5.23 30.04
N GLN A 91 12.15 -5.01 30.01
CA GLN A 91 11.40 -4.60 31.20
C GLN A 91 11.40 -5.68 32.30
N LYS A 92 11.33 -6.96 31.95
CA LYS A 92 11.48 -8.06 32.91
C LYS A 92 12.88 -8.06 33.53
N GLY A 93 13.92 -7.91 32.72
CA GLY A 93 15.31 -7.82 33.19
C GLY A 93 15.52 -6.65 34.14
N LEU A 94 15.02 -5.45 33.80
CA LEU A 94 15.11 -4.27 34.65
C LEU A 94 14.39 -4.46 36.00
N LYS A 95 13.23 -5.12 36.02
CA LYS A 95 12.52 -5.45 37.27
C LYS A 95 13.34 -6.41 38.15
N ALA A 96 13.97 -7.42 37.55
CA ALA A 96 14.83 -8.37 38.27
C ALA A 96 16.04 -7.65 38.89
N HIS A 97 16.77 -6.87 38.11
CA HIS A 97 17.92 -6.10 38.61
C HIS A 97 17.53 -5.09 39.69
N ARG A 98 16.37 -4.44 39.57
CA ARG A 98 15.85 -3.57 40.63
C ARG A 98 15.65 -4.33 41.94
N ALA A 99 15.11 -5.55 41.88
CA ALA A 99 14.91 -6.39 43.07
C ALA A 99 16.26 -6.80 43.70
N GLU A 100 17.25 -7.16 42.87
CA GLU A 100 18.61 -7.46 43.32
C GLU A 100 19.27 -6.27 44.02
N ILE A 101 19.20 -5.07 43.42
CA ILE A 101 19.74 -3.83 44.01
C ILE A 101 19.11 -3.56 45.37
N VAL A 102 17.78 -3.68 45.49
CA VAL A 102 17.08 -3.51 46.76
C VAL A 102 17.54 -4.55 47.79
N ASN A 103 17.74 -5.80 47.38
CA ASN A 103 18.19 -6.86 48.27
C ASN A 103 19.62 -6.63 48.76
N VAL A 104 20.55 -6.31 47.86
CA VAL A 104 21.95 -5.97 48.20
C VAL A 104 21.99 -4.77 49.15
N SER A 105 21.21 -3.72 48.85
CA SER A 105 21.11 -2.55 49.73
C SER A 105 20.67 -2.94 51.13
N LYS A 106 19.61 -3.76 51.27
CA LYS A 106 19.13 -4.24 52.58
C LYS A 106 20.22 -5.00 53.35
N VAL A 107 21.00 -5.85 52.68
CA VAL A 107 22.09 -6.61 53.31
C VAL A 107 23.20 -5.68 53.79
N VAL A 108 23.65 -4.76 52.94
CA VAL A 108 24.73 -3.81 53.28
C VAL A 108 24.33 -2.93 54.47
N PHE A 109 23.13 -2.34 54.44
CA PHE A 109 22.65 -1.47 55.52
C PHE A 109 22.35 -2.22 56.82
N ARG A 110 21.90 -3.49 56.77
CA ARG A 110 21.75 -4.32 57.98
C ARG A 110 23.10 -4.68 58.61
N ASN A 111 24.10 -5.00 57.81
CA ASN A 111 25.43 -5.38 58.30
C ASN A 111 26.19 -4.19 58.92
N LEU A 112 25.93 -2.96 58.46
CA LEU A 112 26.49 -1.74 59.05
C LEU A 112 25.90 -1.40 60.43
N MET A 113 24.68 -1.86 60.73
CA MET A 113 23.97 -1.62 61.99
C MET A 113 24.18 -2.75 63.02
N ALA A 114 24.92 -3.80 62.66
CA ALA A 114 25.22 -4.89 63.58
C ALA A 114 26.28 -4.41 64.61
N PRO A 115 26.01 -4.52 65.93
CA PRO A 115 26.95 -4.06 66.95
C PRO A 115 28.23 -4.90 66.86
N LYS A 116 29.38 -4.22 66.77
CA LYS A 116 30.69 -4.87 66.83
C LYS A 116 30.88 -5.40 68.26
N LYS A 117 31.09 -6.72 68.37
CA LYS A 117 31.51 -7.38 69.62
C LYS A 117 32.90 -6.92 70.04
#